data_AF-A0A937P5E8-F1
#
_entry.id   AF-A0A937P5E8-F1
#
_cell.length_a   1.000
_cell.length_b   1.000
_cell.length_c   1.000
_cell.angle_alpha   90.00
_cell.angle_beta   90.00
_cell.angle_gamma   90.00
#
_symmetry.space_group_name_H-M   'P 1'
#
loop_
_entity.id
_entity.type
_entity.pdbx_description
1 polymer ?
#
loop_
_entity_poly.entity_id
_entity_poly.type
_entity_poly.pdbx_seq_one_letter_code
_entity_poly.pdbx_strand_id
1 'polypeptide(L)' 'KNTGNEDFKVVMGYGKGGSKNGGFILPVPAEQKTKEFIIYVGKQYKWFSEDNNWLSLTPQGGSVEVSLIKISKGN' A
#
# COMPACT_ATOMS: atom_id res chain seq x y z
N LYS A 1 5.83 -4.49 -9.64
CA LYS A 1 7.03 -5.30 -9.88
C LYS A 1 8.25 -4.62 -9.22
N ASN A 2 9.17 -5.39 -8.63
CA ASN A 2 10.47 -4.87 -8.19
C ASN A 2 11.35 -4.54 -9.41
N THR A 3 11.93 -3.34 -9.45
CA THR A 3 12.84 -2.92 -10.54
C THR A 3 14.32 -2.99 -10.15
N GLY A 4 14.63 -3.39 -8.91
CA GLY A 4 15.97 -3.60 -8.39
C GLY A 4 16.26 -5.07 -8.09
N ASN A 5 17.34 -5.31 -7.33
CA ASN A 5 17.89 -6.65 -7.04
C ASN A 5 17.82 -7.02 -5.55
N GLU A 6 17.21 -6.19 -4.72
CA GLU A 6 17.08 -6.40 -3.28
C GLU A 6 15.62 -6.48 -2.85
N ASP A 7 15.38 -7.27 -1.81
CA ASP A 7 14.09 -7.31 -1.13
C ASP A 7 13.86 -5.98 -0.40
N PHE A 8 12.68 -5.41 -0.56
CA PHE A 8 12.30 -4.22 0.20
C PHE A 8 10.82 -4.24 0.58
N LYS A 9 10.39 -3.21 1.31
CA LYS A 9 9.02 -3.04 1.76
C LYS A 9 8.42 -1.81 1.11
N VAL A 10 7.16 -1.91 0.70
CA VAL A 10 6.33 -0.75 0.38
C VAL A 10 5.35 -0.55 1.52
N VAL A 11 5.32 0.66 2.07
CA VAL A 11 4.30 1.05 3.04
C VAL A 11 3.12 1.62 2.27
N MET A 12 1.98 0.93 2.30
CA MET A 12 0.72 1.50 1.87
C MET A 12 0.11 2.29 3.02
N GLY A 13 0.22 3.62 3.00
CA GLY A 13 -0.32 4.50 4.03
C GLY A 13 -1.75 4.95 3.73
N TYR A 14 -2.47 5.35 4.77
CA TYR A 14 -3.72 6.10 4.67
C TYR A 14 -3.86 7.14 5.77
N GLY A 15 -4.66 8.18 5.53
CA GLY A 15 -4.87 9.25 6.49
C GLY A 15 -5.86 10.32 6.03
N LYS A 16 -5.88 11.43 6.78
CA LYS A 16 -6.74 12.59 6.55
C LYS A 16 -5.91 13.87 6.54
N GLY A 17 -6.00 14.63 5.45
CA GLY A 17 -5.22 15.86 5.29
C GLY A 17 -3.72 15.60 5.47
N GLY A 18 -3.06 16.33 6.37
CA GLY A 18 -1.63 16.16 6.65
C GLY A 18 -1.28 15.03 7.62
N SER A 19 -2.27 14.30 8.17
CA SER A 19 -2.05 13.31 9.23
C SER A 19 -2.19 11.88 8.71
N LYS A 20 -1.23 11.02 9.08
CA LYS A 20 -1.26 9.57 8.80
C LYS A 20 -2.02 8.84 9.90
N ASN A 21 -3.05 8.09 9.53
CA ASN A 21 -3.87 7.32 10.46
C ASN A 21 -3.44 5.86 10.54
N GLY A 22 -2.95 5.28 9.44
CA GLY A 22 -2.48 3.90 9.45
C GLY A 22 -1.83 3.48 8.14
N GLY A 23 -1.69 2.17 7.97
CA GLY A 23 -1.16 1.59 6.75
C GLY A 23 -0.87 0.10 6.86
N PHE A 24 -0.41 -0.46 5.75
CA PHE A 24 -0.03 -1.86 5.58
C PHE A 24 1.40 -1.94 5.06
N ILE A 25 2.11 -2.99 5.46
CA ILE A 25 3.45 -3.29 4.95
C ILE A 25 3.31 -4.36 3.87
N LEU A 26 3.72 -4.02 2.65
CA LEU A 26 3.69 -4.91 1.50
C LEU A 26 5.13 -5.37 1.19
N PRO A 27 5.48 -6.65 1.42
CA PRO A 27 6.80 -7.16 1.12
C PRO A 27 6.99 -7.35 -0.39
N VAL A 28 8.01 -6.70 -0.94
CA VAL A 28 8.40 -6.74 -2.35
C VAL A 28 9.71 -7.50 -2.48
N PRO A 29 9.68 -8.80 -2.87
CA PRO A 29 10.91 -9.56 -3.09
C PRO A 29 11.69 -9.02 -4.30
N ALA A 30 12.99 -9.29 -4.38
CA ALA A 30 13.89 -8.98 -5.49
C ALA A 30 13.45 -9.60 -6.82
N GLU A 31 12.54 -10.57 -6.77
CA GLU A 31 11.96 -11.18 -7.95
C GLU A 31 11.28 -10.14 -8.84
N GLN A 32 11.76 -10.03 -10.08
CA GLN A 32 11.24 -9.13 -11.11
C GLN A 32 9.86 -9.54 -11.67
N LYS A 33 9.05 -10.24 -10.88
CA LYS A 33 7.68 -10.63 -11.23
C LYS A 33 6.67 -9.63 -10.70
N THR A 34 5.53 -9.54 -11.37
CA THR A 34 4.38 -8.79 -10.85
C THR A 34 3.79 -9.56 -9.68
N LYS A 35 3.57 -8.86 -8.57
CA LYS A 35 2.97 -9.39 -7.36
C LYS A 35 1.66 -8.68 -7.09
N GLU A 36 0.61 -9.45 -6.85
CA GLU A 36 -0.72 -8.95 -6.55
C GLU A 36 -0.93 -8.89 -5.03
N PHE A 37 -1.59 -7.82 -4.57
CA PHE A 37 -1.96 -7.64 -3.18
C PHE A 37 -3.45 -7.31 -3.11
N ILE A 38 -4.19 -8.05 -2.29
CA ILE A 38 -5.59 -7.78 -1.96
C ILE A 38 -5.63 -7.32 -0.51
N ILE A 39 -6.09 -6.08 -0.29
CA ILE A 39 -6.05 -5.44 1.03
C ILE A 39 -7.47 -5.12 1.49
N TYR A 40 -7.91 -5.81 2.54
CA TYR A 40 -9.21 -5.57 3.18
C TYR A 40 -9.11 -4.46 4.22
N VAL A 41 -9.19 -3.23 3.75
CA VAL A 41 -8.98 -2.04 4.60
C VAL A 41 -10.15 -1.77 5.56
N GLY A 42 -11.38 -2.18 5.22
CA GLY A 42 -12.59 -1.90 6.01
C GLY A 42 -12.61 -2.47 7.43
N LYS A 43 -11.76 -3.44 7.77
CA LYS A 43 -11.66 -3.99 9.13
C LYS A 43 -10.75 -3.18 10.07
N GLN A 44 -10.00 -2.21 9.54
CA GLN A 44 -9.10 -1.39 10.36
C GLN A 44 -9.91 -0.29 11.05
N TYR A 45 -9.88 -0.24 12.37
CA TYR A 45 -10.62 0.75 13.17
C TYR A 45 -10.42 2.18 12.65
N LYS A 46 -9.15 2.58 12.55
CA LYS A 46 -8.78 3.92 12.05
C LYS A 46 -9.13 4.18 10.59
N TRP A 47 -9.42 3.15 9.80
CA TRP A 47 -9.88 3.35 8.42
C TRP A 47 -11.32 3.89 8.39
N PHE A 48 -12.22 3.24 9.12
CA PHE A 48 -13.63 3.60 9.10
C PHE A 48 -14.01 4.70 10.11
N SER A 49 -13.20 4.91 11.16
CA SER A 49 -13.48 5.96 12.16
C SER A 49 -12.99 7.36 11.77
N GLU A 50 -11.91 7.46 10.99
CA GLU A 50 -11.18 8.74 10.80
C GLU A 50 -11.45 9.44 9.47
N ASP A 51 -12.41 8.98 8.66
CA ASP A 51 -12.78 9.62 7.38
C ASP A 51 -11.55 9.90 6.49
N ASN A 52 -10.79 8.84 6.23
CA ASN A 52 -9.54 8.93 5.48
C ASN A 52 -9.79 9.35 4.04
N ASN A 53 -9.01 10.32 3.55
CA ASN A 53 -9.18 10.91 2.22
C ASN A 53 -7.96 10.77 1.30
N TRP A 54 -6.93 10.04 1.74
CA TRP A 54 -5.80 9.71 0.89
C TRP A 54 -5.25 8.30 1.14
N LEU A 55 -4.57 7.79 0.11
CA LEU A 55 -3.73 6.60 0.14
C LEU A 55 -2.32 6.98 -0.37
N SER A 56 -1.29 6.34 0.17
CA SER A 56 0.09 6.51 -0.29
C SER A 56 0.76 5.17 -0.50
N LEU A 57 1.72 5.09 -1.44
CA LEU A 57 2.64 3.97 -1.58
C LEU A 57 4.06 4.51 -1.42
N THR A 58 4.73 4.10 -0.36
CA THR A 58 6.07 4.60 -0.03
C THR A 58 7.06 3.43 0.01
N PRO A 59 7.90 3.25 -1.02
CA PRO A 59 8.99 2.29 -0.99
C PRO A 59 9.98 2.59 0.13
N GLN A 60 10.58 1.56 0.71
CA GLN A 60 11.59 1.66 1.77
C GLN A 60 12.87 0.96 1.31
N GLY A 61 13.70 1.67 0.54
CA GLY A 61 15.00 1.15 0.08
C GLY A 61 15.04 0.62 -1.35
N GLY A 62 14.00 0.84 -2.16
CA GLY A 62 13.97 0.37 -3.55
C GLY A 62 13.00 1.12 -4.43
N SER A 63 12.95 0.74 -5.70
CA SER A 63 11.99 1.25 -6.69
C SER A 63 10.99 0.17 -7.06
N VAL A 64 9.71 0.55 -7.12
CA VAL A 64 8.61 -0.33 -7.49
C VAL A 64 7.88 0.27 -8.69
N GLU A 65 7.57 -0.58 -9.65
CA GLU A 65 6.65 -0.24 -10.74
C GLU A 65 5.25 -0.73 -10.37
N VAL A 66 4.26 0.16 -10.45
CA VAL A 66 2.85 -0.16 -10.18
C VAL A 66 2.09 -0.22 -11.49
N SER A 67 1.64 -1.42 -11.86
CA SER A 67 0.91 -1.63 -13.12
C SER A 67 -0.57 -1.25 -13.00
N LEU A 68 -1.22 -1.54 -11.87
CA LEU A 68 -2.64 -1.28 -11.64
C LEU A 68 -2.93 -1.05 -10.16
N ILE A 69 -3.77 -0.06 -9.87
CA ILE A 69 -4.44 0.10 -8.57
C ILE A 69 -5.94 0.04 -8.84
N LYS A 70 -6.64 -0.89 -8.18
CA LYS A 70 -8.10 -1.00 -8.24
C LYS A 70 -8.68 -0.88 -6.84
N ILE A 71 -9.59 0.07 -6.69
CA ILE A 71 -10.33 0.28 -5.44
C ILE A 71 -11.78 -0.13 -5.70
N SER A 72 -12.31 -0.99 -4.86
CA SER A 72 -13.70 -1.44 -4.90
C SER A 72 -14.34 -1.30 -3.53
N LYS A 73 -15.61 -0.89 -3.51
CA LYS A 73 -16.44 -0.94 -2.31
C LYS A 73 -17.06 -2.34 -2.20
N GLY A 74 -16.97 -2.96 -1.02
CA GLY A 74 -17.76 -4.15 -0.71
C GLY A 74 -19.21 -3.76 -0.48
N ASN A 75 -20.14 -4.57 -1.00
CA ASN A 75 -21.58 -4.41 -0.73
C ASN A 75 -21.93 -4.79 0.70
#